data_AF-A0A3C0EAF4-F1
#
_entry.id   AF-A0A3C0EAF4-F1
#
_cell.length_a   1.000
_cell.length_b   1.000
_cell.length_c   1.000
_cell.angle_alpha   90.00
_cell.angle_beta   90.00
_cell.angle_gamma   90.00
#
_symmetry.space_group_name_H-M   'P 1'
#
loop_
_entity.id
_entity.type
_entity.pdbx_description
1 polymer ?
#
loop_
_entity_poly.entity_id
_entity_poly.type
_entity_poly.pdbx_seq_one_letter_code
_entity_poly.pdbx_strand_id
1 'polypeptide(L)' 'CEGAPGRIFEVTPDKVIVWEYINPYFGDRGQAGSVNGVFRAHRYGPDHPGLRGKELDPARYNNVNQLYA' A
#
# COMPACT_ATOMS: atom_id res chain seq x y z
N CYS A 1 2.20 -8.27 5.75
CA CYS A 1 1.39 -7.05 5.93
C CYS A 1 0.97 -6.94 7.38
N GLU A 2 0.93 -5.72 7.89
CA GLU A 2 0.44 -5.39 9.23
C GLU A 2 -0.82 -4.53 9.06
N GLY A 3 -1.98 -5.13 9.30
CA GLY A 3 -3.25 -4.49 8.97
C GLY A 3 -3.55 -3.27 9.85
N ALA A 4 -3.38 -3.37 11.17
CA ALA A 4 -3.68 -2.29 12.10
C ALA A 4 -2.87 -0.99 11.83
N PRO A 5 -1.54 -1.03 11.59
CA PRO A 5 -0.76 0.16 11.23
C PRO A 5 -0.86 0.56 9.75
N GLY A 6 -1.69 -0.12 8.95
CA GLY A 6 -1.85 0.18 7.53
C GLY A 6 -0.60 -0.08 6.68
N ARG A 7 0.30 -0.95 7.13
CA ARG A 7 1.61 -1.20 6.51
C ARG A 7 1.60 -2.47 5.67
N ILE A 8 2.00 -2.33 4.41
CA ILE A 8 2.09 -3.41 3.42
C ILE A 8 3.54 -3.47 2.99
N PHE A 9 4.11 -4.67 2.91
CA PHE A 9 5.51 -4.86 2.55
C PHE A 9 5.69 -6.21 1.88
N GLU A 10 6.71 -6.30 1.03
CA GLU A 10 7.15 -7.52 0.35
C GLU A 10 8.51 -7.94 0.91
N VAL A 11 8.70 -9.24 1.12
CA VAL A 11 9.94 -9.82 1.64
C VAL A 11 10.50 -10.87 0.70
N THR A 12 11.82 -11.00 0.66
CA THR A 12 12.50 -12.15 0.05
C THR A 12 12.35 -13.41 0.93
N PRO A 13 12.66 -14.60 0.39
CA PRO A 13 12.78 -15.82 1.20
C PRO A 13 13.76 -15.68 2.39
N ASP A 14 14.79 -14.85 2.23
CA ASP A 14 15.78 -14.54 3.27
C ASP A 14 15.28 -13.52 4.32
N LYS A 15 13.99 -13.16 4.28
CA LYS A 15 13.33 -12.23 5.21
C LYS A 15 13.81 -10.79 5.09
N VAL A 16 14.33 -10.41 3.93
CA VAL A 16 14.71 -9.01 3.64
C VAL A 16 13.50 -8.29 3.06
N ILE A 17 13.15 -7.12 3.61
CA ILE A 17 12.11 -6.26 3.06
C ILE A 17 12.64 -5.61 1.78
N VAL A 18 11.94 -5.80 0.66
CA VAL A 18 12.34 -5.28 -0.67
C VAL A 18 11.36 -4.23 -1.20
N TRP A 19 10.20 -4.10 -0.58
CA TRP A 19 9.22 -3.07 -0.89
C TRP A 19 8.38 -2.79 0.34
N GLU A 20 8.00 -1.54 0.55
CA GLU A 20 7.18 -1.09 1.66
C GLU A 20 6.25 0.03 1.22
N TYR A 21 5.04 0.03 1.77
CA TYR A 21 4.04 1.07 1.60
C TYR A 21 3.23 1.20 2.89
N ILE A 22 3.06 2.44 3.36
CA ILE A 22 2.21 2.78 4.50
C ILE A 22 0.99 3.53 3.96
N ASN A 23 -0.21 3.07 4.29
CA ASN A 23 -1.45 3.71 3.88
C ASN A 23 -1.52 5.15 4.44
N PRO A 24 -1.53 6.19 3.58
CA PRO A 24 -1.57 7.59 4.01
C PRO A 24 -2.99 8.07 4.31
N TYR A 25 -4.01 7.25 4.01
CA TYR A 25 -5.40 7.61 4.17
C TYR A 25 -5.91 7.17 5.54
N PHE A 26 -6.15 8.17 6.40
CA PHE A 26 -6.72 7.98 7.71
C PHE A 26 -8.23 8.20 7.69
N GLY A 27 -8.97 7.29 8.32
CA GLY A 27 -10.40 7.42 8.59
C GLY A 27 -10.67 7.55 10.08
N ASP A 28 -11.75 8.24 10.44
CA ASP A 28 -12.22 8.27 11.82
C ASP A 28 -12.86 6.93 12.20
N ARG A 29 -12.41 6.35 13.33
CA ARG A 29 -12.97 5.12 13.90
C ARG A 29 -13.56 5.38 15.29
N GLY A 30 -14.16 6.55 15.48
CA GLY A 30 -14.86 6.93 16.69
C GLY A 30 -13.92 6.94 17.90
N GLN A 31 -14.20 6.12 18.91
CA GLN A 31 -13.39 6.08 20.14
C GLN A 31 -11.94 5.63 19.92
N ALA A 32 -11.64 4.92 18.82
CA ALA A 32 -10.28 4.53 18.48
C ALA A 32 -9.47 5.65 17.79
N GLY A 33 -10.09 6.81 17.55
CA GLY A 33 -9.46 7.94 16.87
C GLY A 33 -9.24 7.69 15.38
N SER A 34 -8.34 8.48 14.81
CA SER A 34 -7.96 8.42 13.40
C SER A 34 -7.03 7.24 13.12
N VAL A 35 -7.40 6.35 12.21
CA VAL A 35 -6.63 5.15 11.87
C VAL A 35 -6.52 4.96 10.37
N ASN A 36 -5.42 4.36 9.92
CA ASN A 36 -5.16 4.05 8.51
C ASN A 36 -5.16 2.53 8.23
N GLY A 37 -5.82 1.75 9.08
CA GLY A 37 -5.75 0.30 9.03
C GLY A 37 -6.23 -0.31 7.71
N VAL A 38 -5.54 -1.35 7.24
CA VAL A 38 -5.83 -2.08 6.01
C VAL A 38 -6.22 -3.51 6.36
N PHE A 39 -7.40 -3.97 5.91
CA PHE A 39 -7.85 -5.34 6.16
C PHE A 39 -7.15 -6.37 5.27
N ARG A 40 -6.95 -6.02 4.00
CA ARG A 40 -6.32 -6.89 3.00
C ARG A 40 -5.70 -6.06 1.87
N ALA A 41 -4.59 -6.55 1.34
CA ALA A 41 -4.01 -6.10 0.09
C ALA A 41 -3.95 -7.27 -0.90
N HIS A 42 -4.23 -7.01 -2.17
CA HIS A 42 -4.12 -7.99 -3.25
C HIS A 42 -2.93 -7.62 -4.15
N ARG A 43 -2.11 -8.61 -4.48
CA ARG A 43 -1.00 -8.45 -5.43
C ARG A 43 -1.48 -8.89 -6.81
N TYR A 44 -1.39 -7.99 -7.78
CA TYR A 44 -1.67 -8.29 -9.18
C TYR A 44 -0.37 -8.24 -9.97
N GLY A 45 -0.14 -9.24 -10.82
CA GLY A 45 0.97 -9.21 -11.76
C GLY A 45 0.75 -8.17 -12.87
N PRO A 46 1.82 -7.80 -13.60
CA PRO A 46 1.73 -6.81 -14.68
C PRO A 46 0.72 -7.22 -15.78
N ASP A 47 0.52 -8.53 -15.99
CA ASP A 47 -0.40 -9.06 -17.01
C ASP A 47 -1.87 -9.15 -16.55
N HIS A 48 -2.19 -8.66 -15.34
CA HIS A 48 -3.54 -8.78 -14.80
C HIS A 48 -4.56 -8.09 -15.73
N PRO A 49 -5.65 -8.76 -16.15
CA PRO A 49 -6.59 -8.21 -17.14
C PRO A 49 -7.17 -6.84 -16.77
N GLY A 50 -7.33 -6.56 -15.47
CA GLY A 50 -7.82 -5.27 -14.97
C GLY A 50 -6.86 -4.08 -15.18
N LEU A 51 -5.61 -4.32 -15.54
CA LEU A 51 -4.61 -3.28 -15.82
C LEU A 51 -4.51 -2.94 -17.32
N ARG A 52 -5.19 -3.69 -18.20
CA ARG A 52 -5.11 -3.47 -19.65
C ARG A 52 -5.58 -2.07 -20.04
N GLY A 53 -4.78 -1.38 -20.86
CA GLY A 53 -5.08 -0.02 -21.32
C GLY A 53 -5.02 1.04 -20.21
N LYS A 54 -4.52 0.70 -19.02
CA LYS A 54 -4.26 1.66 -17.94
C LYS A 54 -2.79 2.07 -17.98
N GLU A 55 -2.55 3.37 -17.96
CA GLU A 55 -1.21 3.92 -17.81
C GLU A 55 -0.86 3.97 -16.31
N LEU A 56 0.13 3.18 -15.91
CA LEU A 56 0.58 3.06 -14.52
C LEU A 56 1.81 3.95 -14.30
N ASP A 57 1.60 5.26 -14.35
CA ASP A 57 2.65 6.25 -14.08
C ASP A 57 2.71 6.59 -12.58
N PRO A 58 3.75 6.16 -11.84
CA PRO A 58 3.89 6.46 -10.42
C PRO A 58 4.08 7.96 -10.13
N ALA A 59 4.55 8.74 -11.10
CA ALA A 59 4.79 10.17 -10.93
C ALA A 59 3.50 10.96 -10.67
N ARG A 60 2.37 10.47 -11.18
CA ARG A 60 1.04 11.05 -10.97
C ARG A 60 0.63 11.11 -9.50
N TYR A 61 1.22 10.27 -8.66
CA TYR A 61 0.92 10.16 -7.23
C TYR A 61 2.17 10.32 -6.36
N ASN A 62 3.20 11.03 -6.84
CA ASN A 62 4.45 11.23 -6.11
C ASN A 62 4.25 11.81 -4.70
N ASN A 63 3.28 12.73 -4.54
CA ASN A 63 2.93 13.33 -3.26
C ASN A 63 2.47 12.31 -2.21
N VAL A 64 1.95 11.15 -2.65
CA VAL A 64 1.50 10.06 -1.80
C VAL A 64 2.59 8.98 -1.68
N ASN A 65 3.20 8.63 -2.81
CA ASN A 65 4.22 7.57 -2.90
C ASN A 65 5.51 7.90 -2.14
N GLN A 66 5.81 9.18 -1.90
CA GLN A 66 6.99 9.63 -1.16
C GLN A 66 6.71 10.00 0.31
N LEU A 67 5.48 9.85 0.79
CA LEU A 67 5.11 10.34 2.11
C LEU A 67 5.88 9.65 3.25
N TYR A 68 6.36 8.44 3.00
CA TYR A 68 7.06 7.59 3.97
C TYR A 68 8.31 6.91 3.38
N ALA A 69 8.86 7.48 2.31
CA ALA A 69 10.04 6.97 1.60
C ALA A 69 11.37 7.38 2.27
#